data_AF-A0AAU7E0C2-F1
#
_entry.id   AF-A0AAU7E0C2-F1
#
_cell.length_a   1.000
_cell.length_b   1.000
_cell.length_c   1.000
_cell.angle_alpha   90.00
_cell.angle_beta   90.00
_cell.angle_gamma   90.00
#
_symmetry.space_group_name_H-M   'P 1'
#
loop_
_entity.id
_entity.type
_entity.pdbx_description
1 polymer ?
#
loop_
_entity_poly.entity_id
_entity_poly.type
_entity_poly.pdbx_seq_one_letter_code
_entity_poly.pdbx_strand_id
1 'polypeptide(L)'
;MNITPAGSRMAWDGGALVVTSETALARVNKPHLSASSAKGFHGCPAKQAASSILPRDFDLFGAAERGSAGHLVLEMLYQLDPQERTRDKATEIMVSLARGDKQPGEEDYQARIGGDQAVEARWFTEVSKLVDGLFVLEEPAIIEVFATEKKLDGITVGRDVPFKGFIDRTDYGPNGLTVGDYKSGRVPNLSFGDDHGDQIRLYKVALETMTDMEVTAGTLLYLDHAESRRVSFAPRDIRRSLDDFSDAWDIMQSSVREARFETKPSVLCSWCPLVNACPSAPAVKAGPSAERALTSRAGQRSAVDLGIPVLREQDRQTVLDMAQKVIAPKPVEPVTAAHMTVTGETAPQLSKENVVTVTVRGAREEGKPWESTVNGALQYNSYASQATLGIATFAAKCLKANGMPVSPDTIRQLSGVIARTVLSVQVTVTNGSRDWGEGANSRIRAAVYSYITEVGAVPPFGQSPEHWSAWQSRVANYTLAVLRTSEEIFNGTIDAGIGALTSVPLERVA
;
A
#
# COMPACT_ATOMS: atom_id res chain seq x y z
N MET A 1 -5.58 32.26 32.29
CA MET A 1 -4.10 32.16 32.38
C MET A 1 -3.58 31.98 30.96
N ASN A 2 -2.86 32.98 30.45
CA ASN A 2 -2.34 33.04 29.09
C ASN A 2 -0.99 32.32 29.02
N ILE A 3 -0.93 31.07 28.58
CA ILE A 3 0.37 30.43 28.33
C ILE A 3 0.26 29.48 27.14
N THR A 4 0.68 29.93 25.95
CA THR A 4 1.30 29.04 24.96
C THR A 4 2.81 29.23 25.14
N PRO A 5 3.55 28.28 25.73
CA PRO A 5 5.00 28.36 25.76
C PRO A 5 5.55 28.37 24.34
N ALA A 6 6.57 29.19 24.08
CA ALA A 6 7.34 29.06 22.86
C ALA A 6 7.88 27.63 22.75
N GLY A 7 7.53 26.89 21.69
CA GLY A 7 8.02 25.53 21.43
C GLY A 7 7.06 24.37 21.70
N SER A 8 5.83 24.61 22.21
CA SER A 8 4.80 23.56 22.24
C SER A 8 4.46 23.11 20.82
N ARG A 9 4.37 21.79 20.58
CA ARG A 9 4.08 21.21 19.25
C ARG A 9 2.59 21.18 18.92
N MET A 10 1.74 21.31 19.93
CA MET A 10 0.29 21.26 19.84
C MET A 10 -0.32 22.21 20.87
N ALA A 11 -1.55 22.67 20.63
CA ALA A 11 -2.36 23.45 21.56
C ALA A 11 -3.85 23.11 21.40
N TRP A 12 -4.67 23.37 22.41
CA TRP A 12 -6.12 23.25 22.33
C TRP A 12 -6.77 24.56 21.92
N ASP A 13 -7.69 24.51 20.97
CA ASP A 13 -8.53 25.64 20.58
C ASP A 13 -10.00 25.20 20.56
N GLY A 14 -10.67 25.41 21.70
CA GLY A 14 -12.00 24.88 21.96
C GLY A 14 -12.00 23.36 21.87
N GLY A 15 -12.84 22.82 20.98
CA GLY A 15 -12.98 21.38 20.73
C GLY A 15 -11.99 20.78 19.73
N ALA A 16 -10.92 21.48 19.36
CA ALA A 16 -9.93 20.96 18.39
C ALA A 16 -8.50 21.04 18.91
N LEU A 17 -7.69 20.10 18.43
CA LEU A 17 -6.25 20.09 18.59
C LEU A 17 -5.62 20.88 17.44
N VAL A 18 -4.88 21.93 17.75
CA VAL A 18 -4.13 22.73 16.80
C VAL A 18 -2.66 22.32 16.85
N VAL A 19 -2.05 22.04 15.71
CA VAL A 19 -0.63 21.72 15.60
C VAL A 19 0.15 23.01 15.37
N THR A 20 1.01 23.37 16.30
CA THR A 20 1.67 24.69 16.35
C THR A 20 3.13 24.66 15.88
N SER A 21 3.55 23.57 15.24
CA SER A 21 4.93 23.37 14.78
C SER A 21 4.95 22.75 13.38
N GLU A 22 5.77 23.31 12.48
CA GLU A 22 5.94 22.82 11.11
C GLU A 22 6.38 21.36 11.06
N THR A 23 7.35 20.99 11.91
CA THR A 23 7.87 19.61 11.96
C THR A 23 6.82 18.63 12.48
N ALA A 24 5.96 19.05 13.42
CA ALA A 24 4.85 18.25 13.89
C ALA A 24 3.76 18.10 12.82
N LEU A 25 3.41 19.19 12.13
CA LEU A 25 2.41 19.17 11.06
C LEU A 25 2.88 18.31 9.87
N ALA A 26 4.16 18.38 9.52
CA ALA A 26 4.77 17.52 8.50
C ALA A 26 4.71 16.02 8.84
N ARG A 27 4.66 15.66 10.14
CA ARG A 27 4.46 14.25 10.54
C ARG A 27 3.04 13.78 10.26
N VAL A 28 2.06 14.68 10.32
CA VAL A 28 0.64 14.40 10.03
C VAL A 28 0.33 14.49 8.53
N ASN A 29 0.94 15.46 7.83
CA ASN A 29 0.79 15.68 6.39
C ASN A 29 1.52 14.59 5.59
N LYS A 30 0.88 13.43 5.44
CA LYS A 30 1.40 12.34 4.61
C LYS A 30 0.94 12.50 3.15
N PRO A 31 1.80 12.21 2.15
CA PRO A 31 1.43 12.28 0.74
C PRO A 31 0.53 11.11 0.30
N HIS A 32 0.08 10.27 1.24
CA HIS A 32 -0.71 9.07 1.01
C HIS A 32 -1.59 8.79 2.23
N LEU A 33 -2.58 7.92 2.07
CA LEU A 33 -3.41 7.43 3.15
C LEU A 33 -3.34 5.90 3.24
N SER A 34 -3.34 5.39 4.47
CA SER A 34 -3.49 3.96 4.76
C SER A 34 -4.88 3.68 5.32
N ALA A 35 -5.37 2.45 5.20
CA ALA A 35 -6.66 2.04 5.77
C ALA A 35 -6.73 2.34 7.29
N SER A 36 -5.65 2.07 8.02
CA SER A 36 -5.53 2.37 9.46
C SER A 36 -5.60 3.88 9.77
N SER A 37 -4.95 4.71 8.96
CA SER A 37 -4.99 6.17 9.12
C SER A 37 -6.35 6.75 8.74
N ALA A 38 -6.99 6.21 7.70
CA ALA A 38 -8.34 6.61 7.28
C ALA A 38 -9.36 6.40 8.41
N LYS A 39 -9.33 5.23 9.05
CA LYS A 39 -10.10 4.95 10.28
C LYS A 39 -9.83 5.98 11.37
N GLY A 40 -8.56 6.36 11.56
CA GLY A 40 -8.15 7.37 12.53
C GLY A 40 -8.81 8.73 12.30
N PHE A 41 -8.76 9.25 11.07
CA PHE A 41 -9.36 10.53 10.70
C PHE A 41 -10.90 10.52 10.75
N HIS A 42 -11.53 9.42 10.35
CA HIS A 42 -12.98 9.26 10.55
C HIS A 42 -13.37 9.29 12.00
N GLY A 43 -12.68 8.50 12.82
CA GLY A 43 -12.96 8.33 14.24
C GLY A 43 -12.73 9.60 15.04
N CYS A 44 -11.53 10.18 14.99
CA CYS A 44 -11.19 11.43 15.67
C CYS A 44 -9.89 12.04 15.11
N PRO A 45 -9.97 13.10 14.27
CA PRO A 45 -8.79 13.76 13.71
C PRO A 45 -7.77 14.21 14.75
N ALA A 46 -8.21 14.78 15.88
CA ALA A 46 -7.32 15.19 16.97
C ALA A 46 -6.47 14.04 17.52
N LYS A 47 -7.10 12.86 17.73
CA LYS A 47 -6.39 11.66 18.18
C LYS A 47 -5.37 11.22 17.13
N GLN A 48 -5.77 11.18 15.85
CA GLN A 48 -4.90 10.73 14.76
C GLN A 48 -3.67 11.63 14.58
N ALA A 49 -3.85 12.95 14.66
CA ALA A 49 -2.75 13.91 14.64
C ALA A 49 -1.82 13.72 15.84
N ALA A 50 -2.36 13.66 17.06
CA ALA A 50 -1.54 13.46 18.25
C ALA A 50 -0.76 12.15 18.23
N SER A 51 -1.37 11.03 17.79
CA SER A 51 -0.68 9.75 17.64
C SER A 51 0.49 9.80 16.66
N SER A 52 0.45 10.71 15.68
CA SER A 52 1.54 10.90 14.72
C SER A 52 2.68 11.79 15.28
N ILE A 53 2.39 12.62 16.28
CA ILE A 53 3.30 13.62 16.85
C ILE A 53 3.96 13.12 18.14
N LEU A 54 3.17 12.51 19.03
CA LEU A 54 3.64 12.01 20.33
C LEU A 54 4.56 10.81 20.15
N PRO A 55 5.61 10.69 20.98
CA PRO A 55 6.41 9.47 21.01
C PRO A 55 5.55 8.32 21.55
N ARG A 56 5.66 7.15 20.93
CA ARG A 56 5.07 5.91 21.42
C ARG A 56 6.01 5.30 22.45
N ASP A 57 5.47 4.93 23.60
CA ASP A 57 6.18 4.12 24.59
C ASP A 57 6.10 2.65 24.16
N PHE A 58 7.24 1.97 24.09
CA PHE A 58 7.29 0.54 23.74
C PHE A 58 6.93 -0.29 24.96
N ASP A 59 5.93 -1.15 24.83
CA ASP A 59 5.56 -2.15 25.83
C ASP A 59 5.64 -3.53 25.20
N LEU A 60 6.62 -4.34 25.61
CA LEU A 60 6.85 -5.69 25.08
C LEU A 60 5.59 -6.57 25.16
N PHE A 61 4.73 -6.34 26.16
CA PHE A 61 3.49 -7.09 26.39
C PHE A 61 2.23 -6.32 25.97
N GLY A 62 2.41 -5.14 25.38
CA GLY A 62 1.34 -4.33 24.84
C GLY A 62 0.65 -5.06 23.68
N ALA A 63 -0.65 -4.83 23.51
CA ALA A 63 -1.44 -5.54 22.50
C ALA A 63 -0.90 -5.36 21.07
N ALA A 64 -0.32 -4.20 20.76
CA ALA A 64 0.22 -3.90 19.45
C ALA A 64 1.61 -4.54 19.22
N GLU A 65 2.50 -4.49 20.21
CA GLU A 65 3.82 -5.16 20.16
C GLU A 65 3.68 -6.68 20.11
N ARG A 66 2.79 -7.25 20.93
CA ARG A 66 2.47 -8.69 20.90
C ARG A 66 1.92 -9.11 19.53
N GLY A 67 1.00 -8.31 18.98
CA GLY A 67 0.48 -8.53 17.62
C GLY A 67 1.59 -8.49 16.57
N SER A 68 2.46 -7.48 16.64
CA SER A 68 3.59 -7.33 15.69
C SER A 68 4.56 -8.51 15.75
N ALA A 69 4.87 -9.00 16.95
CA ALA A 69 5.70 -10.19 17.14
C ALA A 69 5.04 -11.44 16.53
N GLY A 70 3.74 -11.62 16.76
CA GLY A 70 2.98 -12.70 16.15
C GLY A 70 2.97 -12.63 14.62
N HIS A 71 2.70 -11.45 14.04
CA HIS A 71 2.73 -11.26 12.59
C HIS A 71 4.10 -11.59 12.00
N LEU A 72 5.19 -11.13 12.62
CA LEU A 72 6.55 -11.41 12.14
C LEU A 72 6.86 -12.92 12.15
N VAL A 73 6.49 -13.64 13.21
CA VAL A 73 6.65 -15.11 13.26
C VAL A 73 5.88 -15.77 12.11
N LEU A 74 4.65 -15.35 11.86
CA LEU A 74 3.84 -15.90 10.78
C LEU A 74 4.39 -15.53 9.40
N GLU A 75 4.85 -14.29 9.20
CA GLU A 75 5.50 -13.85 7.97
C GLU A 75 6.70 -14.74 7.64
N MET A 76 7.62 -14.93 8.61
CA MET A 76 8.79 -15.79 8.45
C MET A 76 8.39 -17.26 8.21
N LEU A 77 7.35 -17.75 8.89
CA LEU A 77 6.85 -19.11 8.69
C LEU A 77 6.36 -19.33 7.25
N TYR A 78 5.61 -18.39 6.68
CA TYR A 78 5.09 -18.51 5.32
C TYR A 78 6.12 -18.24 4.21
N GLN A 79 7.30 -17.72 4.56
CA GLN A 79 8.45 -17.65 3.64
C GLN A 79 9.18 -18.99 3.47
N LEU A 80 8.94 -19.97 4.36
CA LEU A 80 9.51 -21.31 4.23
C LEU A 80 8.79 -22.15 3.18
N ASP A 81 9.45 -23.24 2.77
CA ASP A 81 8.81 -24.26 1.93
C ASP A 81 7.58 -24.84 2.66
N PRO A 82 6.48 -25.17 1.94
CA PRO A 82 5.22 -25.57 2.57
C PRO A 82 5.37 -26.71 3.60
N GLN A 83 6.22 -27.70 3.32
CA GLN A 83 6.44 -28.85 4.22
C GLN A 83 7.14 -28.48 5.54
N GLU A 84 7.85 -27.35 5.57
CA GLU A 84 8.58 -26.89 6.75
C GLU A 84 7.70 -26.04 7.69
N ARG A 85 6.50 -25.63 7.25
CA ARG A 85 5.60 -24.72 7.98
C ARG A 85 4.89 -25.41 9.14
N THR A 86 5.66 -25.81 10.13
CA THR A 86 5.24 -26.61 11.29
C THR A 86 5.29 -25.80 12.58
N ARG A 87 4.63 -26.29 13.65
CA ARG A 87 4.66 -25.66 14.97
C ARG A 87 6.07 -25.62 15.56
N ASP A 88 6.86 -26.67 15.33
CA ASP A 88 8.25 -26.74 15.77
C ASP A 88 9.08 -25.65 15.09
N LYS A 89 8.88 -25.45 13.78
CA LYS A 89 9.56 -24.40 13.03
C LYS A 89 9.15 -23.00 13.44
N ALA A 90 7.87 -22.78 13.74
CA ALA A 90 7.40 -21.52 14.31
C ALA A 90 8.05 -21.25 15.68
N THR A 91 8.24 -22.29 16.50
CA THR A 91 8.95 -22.19 17.79
C THR A 91 10.43 -21.86 17.58
N GLU A 92 11.10 -22.48 16.61
CA GLU A 92 12.49 -22.13 16.23
C GLU A 92 12.62 -20.67 15.81
N ILE A 93 11.68 -20.16 15.00
CA ILE A 93 11.62 -18.74 14.61
C ILE A 93 11.50 -17.85 15.84
N MET A 94 10.61 -18.18 16.78
CA MET A 94 10.45 -17.41 18.02
C MET A 94 11.74 -17.40 18.87
N VAL A 95 12.45 -18.53 18.95
CA VAL A 95 13.77 -18.61 19.59
C VAL A 95 14.79 -17.73 18.89
N SER A 96 14.80 -17.74 17.56
CA SER A 96 15.67 -16.87 16.76
C SER A 96 15.39 -15.39 17.02
N LEU A 97 14.12 -14.97 17.07
CA LEU A 97 13.75 -13.58 17.36
C LEU A 97 14.14 -13.18 18.79
N ALA A 98 13.91 -14.05 19.77
CA ALA A 98 14.17 -13.74 21.18
C ALA A 98 15.66 -13.67 21.53
N ARG A 99 16.53 -14.34 20.76
CA ARG A 99 17.94 -14.55 21.13
C ARG A 99 18.95 -14.15 20.07
N GLY A 100 18.52 -13.97 18.82
CA GLY A 100 19.36 -13.61 17.69
C GLY A 100 19.39 -12.11 17.43
N ASP A 101 20.25 -11.72 16.50
CA ASP A 101 20.34 -10.35 16.03
C ASP A 101 19.10 -9.97 15.22
N LYS A 102 18.54 -8.78 15.50
CA LYS A 102 17.44 -8.24 14.71
C LYS A 102 17.83 -8.07 13.25
N GLN A 103 16.88 -8.24 12.33
CA GLN A 103 17.06 -7.81 10.95
C GLN A 103 16.69 -6.34 10.76
N PRO A 104 17.18 -5.68 9.69
CA PRO A 104 16.80 -4.32 9.37
C PRO A 104 15.28 -4.17 9.22
N GLY A 105 14.68 -3.29 10.03
CA GLY A 105 13.23 -3.03 10.01
C GLY A 105 12.43 -3.76 11.09
N GLU A 106 13.04 -4.73 11.79
CA GLU A 106 12.43 -5.47 12.89
C GLU A 106 12.70 -4.82 14.25
N GLU A 107 11.87 -5.17 15.23
CA GLU A 107 12.11 -4.82 16.63
C GLU A 107 13.22 -5.68 17.22
N ASP A 108 14.02 -5.10 18.11
CA ASP A 108 15.13 -5.77 18.78
C ASP A 108 14.65 -6.62 19.97
N TYR A 109 13.96 -7.72 19.70
CA TYR A 109 13.36 -8.55 20.75
C TYR A 109 14.39 -9.08 21.76
N GLN A 110 15.60 -9.41 21.31
CA GLN A 110 16.71 -9.77 22.19
C GLN A 110 17.01 -8.65 23.21
N ALA A 111 17.19 -7.41 22.74
CA ALA A 111 17.42 -6.28 23.63
C ALA A 111 16.21 -5.96 24.52
N ARG A 112 14.98 -6.15 24.03
CA ARG A 112 13.74 -5.91 24.81
C ARG A 112 13.52 -6.94 25.91
N ILE A 113 13.88 -8.20 25.65
CA ILE A 113 13.81 -9.28 26.64
C ILE A 113 14.97 -9.14 27.64
N GLY A 114 16.15 -8.72 27.18
CA GLY A 114 17.29 -8.39 28.04
C GLY A 114 17.92 -9.59 28.75
N GLY A 115 17.70 -10.80 28.25
CA GLY A 115 18.23 -12.05 28.82
C GLY A 115 17.54 -12.51 30.13
N ASP A 116 16.43 -11.88 30.52
CA ASP A 116 15.62 -12.32 31.66
C ASP A 116 14.74 -13.52 31.25
N GLN A 117 14.99 -14.67 31.87
CA GLN A 117 14.28 -15.92 31.55
C GLN A 117 12.77 -15.86 31.82
N ALA A 118 12.33 -15.10 32.84
CA ALA A 118 10.91 -14.98 33.14
C ALA A 118 10.20 -14.08 32.13
N VAL A 119 10.87 -13.00 31.70
CA VAL A 119 10.40 -12.11 30.62
C VAL A 119 10.32 -12.87 29.31
N GLU A 120 11.36 -13.64 28.97
CA GLU A 120 11.43 -14.49 27.80
C GLU A 120 10.26 -15.50 27.81
N ALA A 121 10.13 -16.29 28.88
CA ALA A 121 9.06 -17.30 28.99
C ALA A 121 7.65 -16.68 28.85
N ARG A 122 7.43 -15.48 29.41
CA ARG A 122 6.17 -14.74 29.22
C ARG A 122 5.99 -14.32 27.77
N TRP A 123 7.01 -13.76 27.13
CA TRP A 123 6.94 -13.35 25.72
C TRP A 123 6.61 -14.55 24.81
N PHE A 124 7.28 -15.69 25.01
CA PHE A 124 6.94 -16.95 24.32
C PHE A 124 5.48 -17.32 24.52
N THR A 125 5.01 -17.34 25.77
CA THR A 125 3.61 -17.66 26.08
C THR A 125 2.61 -16.74 25.38
N GLU A 126 2.90 -15.44 25.32
CA GLU A 126 1.99 -14.45 24.72
C GLU A 126 1.98 -14.49 23.18
N VAL A 127 3.12 -14.79 22.55
CA VAL A 127 3.26 -14.90 21.10
C VAL A 127 2.78 -16.26 20.59
N SER A 128 3.10 -17.36 21.30
CA SER A 128 2.64 -18.71 20.94
C SER A 128 1.13 -18.81 20.88
N LYS A 129 0.38 -18.07 21.73
CA LYS A 129 -1.09 -18.00 21.63
C LYS A 129 -1.59 -17.58 20.24
N LEU A 130 -0.92 -16.60 19.61
CA LEU A 130 -1.28 -16.12 18.28
C LEU A 130 -0.91 -17.15 17.21
N VAL A 131 0.29 -17.71 17.31
CA VAL A 131 0.80 -18.74 16.39
C VAL A 131 -0.08 -19.99 16.44
N ASP A 132 -0.41 -20.47 17.64
CA ASP A 132 -1.26 -21.64 17.83
C ASP A 132 -2.67 -21.43 17.27
N GLY A 133 -3.20 -20.21 17.40
CA GLY A 133 -4.46 -19.81 16.79
C GLY A 133 -4.48 -19.97 15.27
N LEU A 134 -3.39 -19.64 14.58
CA LEU A 134 -3.26 -19.89 13.15
C LEU A 134 -3.38 -21.38 12.82
N PHE A 135 -2.63 -22.24 13.52
CA PHE A 135 -2.63 -23.68 13.29
C PHE A 135 -3.96 -24.37 13.68
N VAL A 136 -4.86 -23.69 14.38
CA VAL A 136 -6.25 -24.14 14.56
C VAL A 136 -7.12 -23.75 13.37
N LEU A 137 -6.86 -22.57 12.80
CA LEU A 137 -7.66 -21.99 11.72
C LEU A 137 -7.37 -22.62 10.35
N GLU A 138 -6.13 -23.02 10.10
CA GLU A 138 -5.70 -23.55 8.82
C GLU A 138 -4.49 -24.49 8.94
N GLU A 139 -4.21 -25.20 7.85
CA GLU A 139 -3.01 -26.03 7.68
C GLU A 139 -2.00 -25.27 6.80
N PRO A 140 -0.93 -24.67 7.36
CA PRO A 140 -0.02 -23.80 6.60
C PRO A 140 0.70 -24.50 5.43
N ALA A 141 0.86 -25.82 5.52
CA ALA A 141 1.57 -26.63 4.53
C ALA A 141 0.82 -26.82 3.19
N ILE A 142 -0.48 -26.54 3.16
CA ILE A 142 -1.28 -26.64 1.92
C ILE A 142 -1.60 -25.28 1.30
N ILE A 143 -1.19 -24.18 1.94
CA ILE A 143 -1.44 -22.82 1.45
C ILE A 143 -0.36 -22.41 0.45
N GLU A 144 -0.78 -22.13 -0.78
CA GLU A 144 0.10 -21.61 -1.81
C GLU A 144 0.16 -20.07 -1.71
N VAL A 145 1.29 -19.55 -1.23
CA VAL A 145 1.46 -18.12 -0.94
C VAL A 145 1.92 -17.39 -2.20
N PHE A 146 1.22 -16.32 -2.57
CA PHE A 146 1.65 -15.39 -3.61
C PHE A 146 2.70 -14.41 -3.06
N ALA A 147 2.43 -13.83 -1.90
CA ALA A 147 3.36 -12.94 -1.20
C ALA A 147 2.98 -12.77 0.27
N THR A 148 3.98 -12.68 1.14
CA THR A 148 3.82 -12.14 2.51
C THR A 148 4.20 -10.65 2.54
N GLU A 149 3.63 -9.92 3.49
CA GLU A 149 3.91 -8.49 3.74
C GLU A 149 3.92 -7.63 2.45
N LYS A 150 2.92 -7.89 1.57
CA LYS A 150 2.88 -7.27 0.25
C LYS A 150 2.60 -5.78 0.39
N LYS A 151 3.64 -4.99 0.08
CA LYS A 151 3.53 -3.54 0.02
C LYS A 151 2.66 -3.10 -1.16
N LEU A 152 1.66 -2.28 -0.86
CA LEU A 152 0.80 -1.55 -1.79
C LEU A 152 1.22 -0.08 -1.75
N ASP A 153 1.84 0.43 -2.81
CA ASP A 153 2.36 1.81 -2.89
C ASP A 153 2.38 2.28 -4.35
N GLY A 154 2.42 3.60 -4.58
CA GLY A 154 2.45 4.17 -5.93
C GLY A 154 1.17 3.99 -6.74
N ILE A 155 0.04 3.74 -6.06
CA ILE A 155 -1.29 3.55 -6.63
C ILE A 155 -2.29 4.51 -5.99
N THR A 156 -3.46 4.67 -6.63
CA THR A 156 -4.59 5.42 -6.07
C THR A 156 -5.81 4.52 -5.89
N VAL A 157 -6.66 4.84 -4.92
CA VAL A 157 -7.97 4.18 -4.72
C VAL A 157 -9.06 5.22 -4.46
N GLY A 158 -10.31 4.84 -4.69
CA GLY A 158 -11.46 5.73 -4.47
C GLY A 158 -11.43 6.92 -5.42
N ARG A 159 -11.60 8.14 -4.88
CA ARG A 159 -11.51 9.39 -5.65
C ARG A 159 -10.04 9.81 -5.85
N ASP A 160 -9.26 8.94 -6.49
CA ASP A 160 -7.83 9.13 -6.79
C ASP A 160 -6.95 9.42 -5.55
N VAL A 161 -7.30 8.85 -4.40
CA VAL A 161 -6.51 9.03 -3.18
C VAL A 161 -5.25 8.18 -3.24
N PRO A 162 -4.05 8.76 -3.07
CA PRO A 162 -2.81 7.98 -3.03
C PRO A 162 -2.83 6.99 -1.86
N PHE A 163 -2.73 5.71 -2.19
CA PHE A 163 -2.88 4.63 -1.22
C PHE A 163 -1.52 4.07 -0.80
N LYS A 164 -1.37 3.82 0.49
CA LYS A 164 -0.26 3.01 1.01
C LYS A 164 -0.75 2.00 2.04
N GLY A 165 -0.43 0.73 1.83
CA GLY A 165 -0.79 -0.35 2.73
C GLY A 165 0.17 -1.53 2.65
N PHE A 166 -0.01 -2.47 3.57
CA PHE A 166 0.73 -3.72 3.63
C PHE A 166 -0.30 -4.82 3.88
N ILE A 167 -0.33 -5.82 3.01
CA ILE A 167 -1.16 -7.01 3.18
C ILE A 167 -0.31 -8.05 3.90
N ASP A 168 -0.76 -8.55 5.05
CA ASP A 168 -0.02 -9.56 5.82
C ASP A 168 0.28 -10.80 4.96
N ARG A 169 -0.74 -11.34 4.27
CA ARG A 169 -0.58 -12.49 3.38
C ARG A 169 -1.51 -12.43 2.16
N THR A 170 -0.98 -12.72 0.99
CA THR A 170 -1.75 -12.94 -0.24
C THR A 170 -1.48 -14.37 -0.72
N ASP A 171 -2.53 -15.12 -1.00
CA ASP A 171 -2.46 -16.52 -1.41
C ASP A 171 -3.03 -16.71 -2.82
N TYR A 172 -2.56 -17.73 -3.54
CA TYR A 172 -3.23 -18.21 -4.74
C TYR A 172 -4.49 -18.98 -4.34
N GLY A 173 -5.64 -18.50 -4.81
CA GLY A 173 -6.91 -19.20 -4.70
C GLY A 173 -7.31 -19.86 -6.01
N PRO A 174 -8.36 -20.72 -6.00
CA PRO A 174 -8.79 -21.46 -7.20
C PRO A 174 -9.15 -20.59 -8.40
N ASN A 175 -9.64 -19.38 -8.17
CA ASN A 175 -10.17 -18.48 -9.21
C ASN A 175 -9.41 -17.14 -9.30
N GLY A 176 -8.34 -16.95 -8.52
CA GLY A 176 -7.64 -15.69 -8.40
C GLY A 176 -6.99 -15.53 -7.04
N LEU A 177 -6.43 -14.36 -6.76
CA LEU A 177 -5.76 -14.10 -5.50
C LEU A 177 -6.76 -14.04 -4.34
N THR A 178 -6.28 -14.35 -3.14
CA THR A 178 -7.03 -14.15 -1.90
C THR A 178 -6.18 -13.38 -0.91
N VAL A 179 -6.84 -12.54 -0.11
CA VAL A 179 -6.17 -11.66 0.87
C VAL A 179 -6.44 -12.20 2.27
N GLY A 180 -5.37 -12.50 3.01
CA GLY A 180 -5.38 -12.82 4.42
C GLY A 180 -4.84 -11.65 5.26
N ASP A 181 -5.52 -11.35 6.36
CA ASP A 181 -5.07 -10.36 7.33
C ASP A 181 -5.25 -10.92 8.75
N TYR A 182 -4.16 -10.87 9.52
CA TYR A 182 -4.09 -11.43 10.86
C TYR A 182 -4.54 -10.36 11.87
N LYS A 183 -5.33 -10.78 12.86
CA LYS A 183 -5.83 -9.91 13.93
C LYS A 183 -5.57 -10.56 15.28
N SER A 184 -4.87 -9.84 16.15
CA SER A 184 -4.55 -10.27 17.52
C SER A 184 -5.64 -9.95 18.56
N GLY A 185 -6.89 -9.72 18.12
CA GLY A 185 -7.99 -9.30 19.00
C GLY A 185 -9.28 -10.06 18.72
N ARG A 186 -10.37 -9.66 19.41
CA ARG A 186 -11.70 -10.23 19.20
C ARG A 186 -12.30 -9.83 17.86
N VAL A 187 -13.17 -10.69 17.33
CA VAL A 187 -14.07 -10.33 16.24
C VAL A 187 -14.92 -9.12 16.68
N PRO A 188 -14.90 -8.00 15.94
CA PRO A 188 -15.69 -6.83 16.28
C PRO A 188 -17.18 -7.12 16.06
N ASN A 189 -18.03 -6.47 16.85
CA ASN A 189 -19.46 -6.47 16.58
C ASN A 189 -19.76 -5.59 15.37
N LEU A 190 -20.14 -6.23 14.26
CA LEU A 190 -20.38 -5.58 12.96
C LEU A 190 -21.54 -4.57 12.97
N SER A 191 -22.38 -4.57 14.02
CA SER A 191 -23.44 -3.56 14.20
C SER A 191 -22.89 -2.14 14.38
N PHE A 192 -21.62 -2.00 14.77
CA PHE A 192 -20.95 -0.71 14.95
C PHE A 192 -20.05 -0.31 13.78
N GLY A 193 -20.05 -1.09 12.69
CA GLY A 193 -19.16 -0.90 11.54
C GLY A 193 -18.24 -2.10 11.29
N ASP A 194 -17.65 -2.14 10.10
CA ASP A 194 -16.80 -3.25 9.62
C ASP A 194 -15.43 -2.75 9.18
N ASP A 195 -14.74 -1.98 10.03
CA ASP A 195 -13.44 -1.37 9.69
C ASP A 195 -12.42 -2.39 9.16
N HIS A 196 -12.40 -3.60 9.72
CA HIS A 196 -11.50 -4.66 9.26
C HIS A 196 -11.90 -5.14 7.86
N GLY A 197 -13.19 -5.27 7.56
CA GLY A 197 -13.64 -5.60 6.21
C GLY A 197 -13.39 -4.47 5.22
N ASP A 198 -13.54 -3.21 5.64
CA ASP A 198 -13.26 -2.05 4.80
C ASP A 198 -11.78 -1.98 4.42
N GLN A 199 -10.86 -2.29 5.36
CA GLN A 199 -9.44 -2.48 5.06
C GLN A 199 -9.21 -3.55 3.98
N ILE A 200 -9.86 -4.72 4.08
CA ILE A 200 -9.69 -5.81 3.12
C ILE A 200 -10.27 -5.46 1.74
N ARG A 201 -11.37 -4.70 1.68
CA ARG A 201 -11.91 -4.19 0.41
C ARG A 201 -10.98 -3.18 -0.25
N LEU A 202 -10.33 -2.31 0.52
CA LEU A 202 -9.30 -1.41 0.02
C LEU A 202 -8.10 -2.19 -0.52
N TYR A 203 -7.65 -3.22 0.20
CA TYR A 203 -6.58 -4.11 -0.25
C TYR A 203 -6.93 -4.86 -1.52
N LYS A 204 -8.16 -5.35 -1.68
CA LYS A 204 -8.65 -5.91 -2.94
C LYS A 204 -8.43 -4.95 -4.10
N VAL A 205 -9.01 -3.74 -4.02
CA VAL A 205 -8.93 -2.76 -5.12
C VAL A 205 -7.49 -2.36 -5.42
N ALA A 206 -6.70 -2.11 -4.37
CA ALA A 206 -5.30 -1.76 -4.49
C ALA A 206 -4.45 -2.87 -5.12
N LEU A 207 -4.64 -4.12 -4.69
CA LEU A 207 -3.90 -5.26 -5.19
C LEU A 207 -4.25 -5.54 -6.66
N GLU A 208 -5.54 -5.55 -7.01
CA GLU A 208 -6.00 -5.70 -8.40
C GLU A 208 -5.41 -4.64 -9.32
N THR A 209 -5.38 -3.38 -8.86
CA THR A 209 -4.78 -2.27 -9.61
C THR A 209 -3.29 -2.46 -9.83
N MET A 210 -2.59 -3.05 -8.86
CA MET A 210 -1.14 -3.22 -8.90
C MET A 210 -0.71 -4.46 -9.70
N THR A 211 -1.48 -5.55 -9.66
CA THR A 211 -1.09 -6.85 -10.23
C THR A 211 -1.86 -7.25 -11.48
N ASP A 212 -2.97 -6.58 -11.80
CA ASP A 212 -3.91 -6.98 -12.86
C ASP A 212 -4.48 -8.41 -12.65
N MET A 213 -4.45 -8.90 -11.40
CA MET A 213 -5.00 -10.19 -11.00
C MET A 213 -6.23 -9.98 -10.14
N GLU A 214 -7.32 -10.70 -10.44
CA GLU A 214 -8.55 -10.64 -9.66
C GLU A 214 -8.34 -11.15 -8.23
N VAL A 215 -8.87 -10.42 -7.24
CA VAL A 215 -8.90 -10.81 -5.83
C VAL A 215 -10.29 -11.34 -5.50
N THR A 216 -10.41 -12.64 -5.35
CA THR A 216 -11.71 -13.33 -5.29
C THR A 216 -12.23 -13.54 -3.87
N ALA A 217 -11.34 -13.52 -2.87
CA ALA A 217 -11.72 -13.65 -1.46
C ALA A 217 -10.83 -12.80 -0.55
N GLY A 218 -11.40 -12.41 0.59
CA GLY A 218 -10.69 -11.76 1.68
C GLY A 218 -11.08 -12.41 3.00
N THR A 219 -10.10 -12.78 3.81
CA THR A 219 -10.30 -13.48 5.08
C THR A 219 -9.54 -12.76 6.18
N LEU A 220 -10.24 -12.49 7.28
CA LEU A 220 -9.67 -11.99 8.52
C LEU A 220 -9.48 -13.17 9.47
N LEU A 221 -8.27 -13.36 9.98
CA LEU A 221 -7.91 -14.44 10.91
C LEU A 221 -7.69 -13.85 12.30
N TYR A 222 -8.64 -14.06 13.21
CA TYR A 222 -8.59 -13.59 14.59
C TYR A 222 -7.88 -14.63 15.47
N LEU A 223 -6.56 -14.49 15.55
CA LEU A 223 -5.65 -15.51 16.07
C LEU A 223 -5.89 -15.83 17.55
N ASP A 224 -6.11 -14.81 18.39
CA ASP A 224 -6.35 -14.98 19.84
C ASP A 224 -7.55 -15.87 20.17
N HIS A 225 -8.51 -15.92 19.27
CA HIS A 225 -9.77 -16.63 19.46
C HIS A 225 -9.92 -17.82 18.50
N ALA A 226 -8.93 -18.05 17.64
CA ALA A 226 -8.99 -19.03 16.55
C ALA A 226 -10.32 -18.94 15.77
N GLU A 227 -10.73 -17.71 15.42
CA GLU A 227 -11.92 -17.44 14.63
C GLU A 227 -11.53 -16.81 13.28
N SER A 228 -12.18 -17.20 12.20
CA SER A 228 -11.98 -16.58 10.89
C SER A 228 -13.28 -15.97 10.36
N ARG A 229 -13.14 -14.90 9.58
CA ARG A 229 -14.29 -14.23 8.96
C ARG A 229 -13.98 -13.88 7.51
N ARG A 230 -14.84 -14.35 6.61
CA ARG A 230 -14.82 -13.90 5.21
C ARG A 230 -15.41 -12.51 5.07
N VAL A 231 -14.77 -11.68 4.26
CA VAL A 231 -15.19 -10.32 3.95
C VAL A 231 -16.04 -10.33 2.68
N SER A 232 -17.21 -9.71 2.74
CA SER A 232 -18.06 -9.48 1.56
C SER A 232 -17.37 -8.53 0.57
N PHE A 233 -17.26 -8.97 -0.67
CA PHE A 233 -16.86 -8.16 -1.83
C PHE A 233 -18.05 -7.74 -2.70
N ALA A 234 -19.25 -7.63 -2.10
CA ALA A 234 -20.39 -7.08 -2.81
C ALA A 234 -20.05 -5.66 -3.32
N PRO A 235 -20.40 -5.30 -4.58
CA PRO A 235 -20.04 -4.01 -5.16
C PRO A 235 -20.45 -2.80 -4.31
N ARG A 236 -21.58 -2.90 -3.59
CA ARG A 236 -22.06 -1.87 -2.66
C ARG A 236 -21.10 -1.66 -1.49
N ASP A 237 -20.58 -2.74 -0.90
CA ASP A 237 -19.69 -2.64 0.26
C ASP A 237 -18.34 -2.07 -0.16
N ILE A 238 -17.79 -2.51 -1.30
CA ILE A 238 -16.55 -1.96 -1.86
C ILE A 238 -16.70 -0.46 -2.11
N ARG A 239 -17.78 -0.03 -2.77
CA ARG A 239 -18.05 1.39 -3.02
C ARG A 239 -18.09 2.19 -1.73
N ARG A 240 -18.81 1.70 -0.71
CA ARG A 240 -18.87 2.35 0.60
C ARG A 240 -17.47 2.51 1.20
N SER A 241 -16.66 1.45 1.22
CA SER A 241 -15.29 1.54 1.77
C SER A 241 -14.41 2.53 1.00
N LEU A 242 -14.56 2.63 -0.32
CA LEU A 242 -13.84 3.60 -1.15
C LEU A 242 -14.29 5.05 -0.91
N ASP A 243 -15.61 5.26 -0.76
CA ASP A 243 -16.18 6.58 -0.45
C ASP A 243 -15.72 7.03 0.94
N ASP A 244 -15.86 6.17 1.95
CA ASP A 244 -15.37 6.43 3.30
C ASP A 244 -13.87 6.73 3.27
N PHE A 245 -13.06 5.92 2.58
CA PHE A 245 -11.62 6.18 2.49
C PHE A 245 -11.30 7.55 1.87
N SER A 246 -12.07 7.96 0.85
CA SER A 246 -11.91 9.25 0.20
C SER A 246 -12.34 10.42 1.09
N ASP A 247 -13.39 10.24 1.88
CA ASP A 247 -13.83 11.24 2.85
C ASP A 247 -12.81 11.43 3.98
N ALA A 248 -12.16 10.34 4.42
CA ALA A 248 -11.07 10.44 5.39
C ALA A 248 -9.85 11.20 4.86
N TRP A 249 -9.55 11.06 3.56
CA TRP A 249 -8.52 11.86 2.89
C TRP A 249 -8.88 13.34 2.90
N ASP A 250 -10.12 13.69 2.55
CA ASP A 250 -10.59 15.08 2.56
C ASP A 250 -10.54 15.69 3.97
N ILE A 251 -10.90 14.91 4.99
CA ILE A 251 -10.75 15.30 6.41
C ILE A 251 -9.28 15.55 6.76
N MET A 252 -8.37 14.66 6.38
CA MET A 252 -6.94 14.86 6.63
C MET A 252 -6.43 16.14 5.96
N GLN A 253 -6.71 16.29 4.67
CA GLN A 253 -6.23 17.42 3.87
C GLN A 253 -6.76 18.76 4.38
N SER A 254 -8.05 18.82 4.75
CA SER A 254 -8.64 20.02 5.37
C SER A 254 -8.04 20.32 6.73
N SER A 255 -7.91 19.31 7.59
CA SER A 255 -7.31 19.49 8.93
C SER A 255 -5.86 19.96 8.86
N VAL A 256 -5.09 19.43 7.90
CA VAL A 256 -3.71 19.85 7.66
C VAL A 256 -3.66 21.30 7.15
N ARG A 257 -4.56 21.71 6.23
CA ARG A 257 -4.67 23.10 5.72
C ARG A 257 -4.82 24.14 6.80
N GLU A 258 -5.52 23.80 7.86
CA GLU A 258 -5.80 24.71 8.97
C GLU A 258 -4.89 24.44 10.18
N ALA A 259 -4.02 23.42 10.09
CA ALA A 259 -3.34 22.80 11.23
C ALA A 259 -4.29 22.51 12.42
N ARG A 260 -5.57 22.31 12.14
CA ARG A 260 -6.66 22.21 13.12
C ARG A 260 -7.36 20.88 12.94
N PHE A 261 -7.37 20.08 14.01
CA PHE A 261 -7.87 18.73 14.01
C PHE A 261 -9.02 18.62 15.02
N GLU A 262 -10.24 18.51 14.53
CA GLU A 262 -11.43 18.45 15.37
C GLU A 262 -11.44 17.19 16.26
N THR A 263 -11.95 17.34 17.49
CA THR A 263 -12.23 16.19 18.35
C THR A 263 -13.57 15.56 17.98
N LYS A 264 -13.64 14.24 18.10
CA LYS A 264 -14.89 13.48 17.97
C LYS A 264 -15.00 12.54 19.17
N PRO A 265 -15.65 12.99 20.26
CA PRO A 265 -15.81 12.18 21.47
C PRO A 265 -16.55 10.86 21.18
N SER A 266 -16.07 9.77 21.75
CA SER A 266 -16.68 8.45 21.63
C SER A 266 -16.43 7.60 22.87
N VAL A 267 -17.04 6.40 22.91
CA VAL A 267 -16.77 5.43 23.97
C VAL A 267 -15.30 5.00 24.03
N LEU A 268 -14.54 5.17 22.94
CA LEU A 268 -13.12 4.82 22.86
C LEU A 268 -12.18 5.88 23.46
N CYS A 269 -12.70 7.02 23.91
CA CYS A 269 -11.86 8.10 24.48
C CYS A 269 -11.00 7.64 25.66
N SER A 270 -11.43 6.64 26.44
CA SER A 270 -10.65 6.14 27.59
C SER A 270 -9.34 5.45 27.23
N TRP A 271 -9.13 5.10 25.96
CA TRP A 271 -7.88 4.56 25.41
C TRP A 271 -7.16 5.56 24.50
N CYS A 272 -7.60 6.83 24.51
CA CYS A 272 -6.97 7.89 23.73
C CYS A 272 -5.73 8.41 24.46
N PRO A 273 -4.57 8.60 23.79
CA PRO A 273 -3.38 9.16 24.42
C PRO A 273 -3.56 10.61 24.91
N LEU A 274 -4.60 11.31 24.44
CA LEU A 274 -4.93 12.67 24.87
C LEU A 274 -5.94 12.72 26.03
N VAL A 275 -6.44 11.57 26.51
CA VAL A 275 -7.66 11.54 27.35
C VAL A 275 -7.58 12.41 28.61
N ASN A 276 -6.40 12.51 29.22
CA ASN A 276 -6.20 13.29 30.44
C ASN A 276 -6.03 14.80 30.17
N ALA A 277 -5.77 15.22 28.93
CA ALA A 277 -5.61 16.62 28.53
C ALA A 277 -6.71 17.14 27.58
N CYS A 278 -7.53 16.26 27.00
CA CYS A 278 -8.50 16.61 25.98
C CYS A 278 -9.73 17.30 26.59
N PRO A 279 -10.07 18.53 26.16
CA PRO A 279 -11.21 19.29 26.71
C PRO A 279 -12.57 18.65 26.37
N SER A 280 -12.61 17.79 25.35
CA SER A 280 -13.82 17.11 24.88
C SER A 280 -13.90 15.65 25.32
N ALA A 281 -12.95 15.17 26.14
CA ALA A 281 -13.00 13.80 26.65
C ALA A 281 -14.24 13.62 27.54
N PRO A 282 -15.11 12.64 27.25
CA PRO A 282 -16.31 12.43 28.06
C PRO A 282 -15.91 11.93 29.46
N ALA A 283 -16.73 12.21 30.46
CA ALA A 283 -16.58 11.56 31.76
C ALA A 283 -16.81 10.05 31.64
N VAL A 284 -16.08 9.24 32.42
CA VAL A 284 -16.36 7.80 32.52
C VAL A 284 -17.67 7.64 33.28
N LYS A 285 -18.69 7.08 32.64
CA LYS A 285 -19.99 6.80 33.26
C LYS A 285 -19.94 5.51 34.07
N ALA A 286 -20.69 5.45 35.18
CA ALA A 286 -20.81 4.24 35.99
C ALA A 286 -21.38 3.07 35.19
N GLY A 287 -20.88 1.85 35.44
CA GLY A 287 -21.31 0.63 34.77
C GLY A 287 -20.19 -0.42 34.67
N PRO A 288 -20.48 -1.61 34.10
CA PRO A 288 -19.51 -2.72 34.07
C PRO A 288 -18.20 -2.42 33.32
N SER A 289 -18.22 -1.49 32.37
CA SER A 289 -17.02 -1.08 31.63
C SER A 289 -16.28 0.11 32.27
N ALA A 290 -16.83 0.70 33.33
CA ALA A 290 -16.29 1.91 33.95
C ALA A 290 -14.92 1.65 34.58
N GLU A 291 -14.76 0.54 35.30
CA GLU A 291 -13.49 0.16 35.93
C GLU A 291 -12.38 0.04 34.89
N ARG A 292 -12.60 -0.72 33.80
CA ARG A 292 -11.64 -0.85 32.70
C ARG A 292 -11.29 0.49 32.07
N ALA A 293 -12.27 1.36 31.87
CA ALA A 293 -12.05 2.70 31.34
C ALA A 293 -11.21 3.57 32.28
N LEU A 294 -11.46 3.50 33.59
CA LEU A 294 -10.69 4.23 34.60
C LEU A 294 -9.25 3.71 34.69
N THR A 295 -9.05 2.39 34.74
CA THR A 295 -7.73 1.77 34.74
C THR A 295 -6.94 2.16 33.49
N SER A 296 -7.58 2.12 32.31
CA SER A 296 -6.95 2.55 31.05
C SER A 296 -6.51 4.01 31.12
N ARG A 297 -7.38 4.92 31.59
CA ARG A 297 -7.06 6.35 31.72
C ARG A 297 -5.93 6.60 32.71
N ALA A 298 -5.91 5.89 33.83
CA ALA A 298 -4.86 6.01 34.84
C ALA A 298 -3.49 5.57 34.29
N GLY A 299 -3.45 4.64 33.34
CA GLY A 299 -2.24 4.24 32.63
C GLY A 299 -1.79 5.19 31.50
N GLN A 300 -2.58 6.21 31.15
CA GLN A 300 -2.19 7.21 30.16
C GLN A 300 -1.40 8.36 30.81
N ARG A 301 -0.59 9.05 30.01
CA ARG A 301 0.16 10.24 30.42
C ARG A 301 -0.76 11.29 31.05
N SER A 302 -0.27 11.99 32.08
CA SER A 302 -1.04 13.04 32.72
C SER A 302 -1.14 14.29 31.83
N ALA A 303 -2.05 15.21 32.16
CA ALA A 303 -2.14 16.49 31.47
C ALA A 303 -0.83 17.29 31.55
N VAL A 304 -0.11 17.17 32.67
CA VAL A 304 1.18 17.83 32.91
C VAL A 304 2.25 17.24 32.00
N ASP A 305 2.32 15.90 31.89
CA ASP A 305 3.28 15.22 31.03
C ASP A 305 3.05 15.51 29.55
N LEU A 306 1.77 15.64 29.14
CA LEU A 306 1.40 15.99 27.78
C LEU A 306 1.72 17.45 27.44
N GLY A 307 1.61 18.35 28.43
CA GLY A 307 2.02 19.76 28.30
C GLY A 307 1.36 20.51 27.14
N ILE A 308 0.10 20.20 26.82
CA ILE A 308 -0.64 20.81 25.69
C ILE A 308 -1.36 22.07 26.20
N PRO A 309 -0.88 23.29 25.87
CA PRO A 309 -1.51 24.54 26.29
C PRO A 309 -2.83 24.82 25.57
N VAL A 310 -3.55 25.85 26.01
CA VAL A 310 -4.61 26.47 25.21
C VAL A 310 -3.97 27.47 24.23
N LEU A 311 -4.46 27.50 22.99
CA LEU A 311 -4.00 28.42 21.96
C LEU A 311 -4.42 29.86 22.29
N ARG A 312 -3.49 30.81 22.21
CA ARG A 312 -3.82 32.24 22.37
C ARG A 312 -4.46 32.77 21.08
N GLU A 313 -5.44 33.65 21.23
CA GLU A 313 -6.14 34.27 20.09
C GLU A 313 -5.18 34.90 19.07
N GLN A 314 -4.21 35.66 19.56
CA GLN A 314 -3.19 36.33 18.73
C GLN A 314 -2.28 35.37 17.95
N ASP A 315 -2.18 34.10 18.34
CA ASP A 315 -1.32 33.12 17.68
C ASP A 315 -2.03 32.36 16.55
N ARG A 316 -3.38 32.46 16.45
CA ARG A 316 -4.18 31.73 15.44
C ARG A 316 -3.70 31.99 14.02
N GLN A 317 -3.51 33.27 13.66
CA GLN A 317 -3.09 33.64 12.31
C GLN A 317 -1.68 33.12 12.01
N THR A 318 -0.76 33.23 12.97
CA THR A 318 0.61 32.70 12.83
C THR A 318 0.62 31.19 12.56
N VAL A 319 -0.26 30.43 13.22
CA VAL A 319 -0.40 28.98 12.97
C VAL A 319 -0.99 28.71 11.59
N LEU A 320 -1.98 29.48 11.16
CA LEU A 320 -2.56 29.33 9.82
C LEU A 320 -1.52 29.63 8.73
N ASP A 321 -0.75 30.71 8.87
CA ASP A 321 0.33 31.07 7.97
C ASP A 321 1.41 29.97 7.92
N MET A 322 1.73 29.38 9.07
CA MET A 322 2.62 28.21 9.17
C MET A 322 2.05 26.99 8.42
N ALA A 323 0.77 26.68 8.60
CA ALA A 323 0.11 25.56 7.93
C ALA A 323 0.18 25.69 6.40
N GLN A 324 -0.09 26.91 5.90
CA GLN A 324 -0.01 27.23 4.48
C GLN A 324 1.42 27.07 3.93
N LYS A 325 2.46 27.40 4.71
CA LYS A 325 3.86 27.16 4.32
C LYS A 325 4.22 25.68 4.21
N VAL A 326 3.73 24.85 5.12
CA VAL A 326 4.00 23.39 5.12
C VAL A 326 3.35 22.69 3.92
N ILE A 327 2.23 23.21 3.45
CA ILE A 327 1.45 22.66 2.34
C ILE A 327 1.86 23.27 1.01
N ALA A 328 2.45 24.47 1.04
CA ALA A 328 3.02 25.09 -0.14
C ALA A 328 3.95 24.07 -0.81
N PRO A 329 3.83 23.87 -2.14
CA PRO A 329 4.75 23.01 -2.86
C PRO A 329 6.17 23.48 -2.52
N LYS A 330 7.02 22.54 -2.07
CA LYS A 330 8.42 22.86 -1.74
C LYS A 330 9.01 23.64 -2.92
N PRO A 331 9.67 24.79 -2.69
CA PRO A 331 10.45 25.43 -3.74
C PRO A 331 11.36 24.39 -4.35
N VAL A 332 11.23 24.18 -5.66
CA VAL A 332 12.14 23.31 -6.39
C VAL A 332 13.49 24.01 -6.31
N GLU A 333 14.43 23.46 -5.55
CA GLU A 333 15.79 24.00 -5.51
C GLU A 333 16.32 24.04 -6.94
N PRO A 334 16.82 25.20 -7.41
CA PRO A 334 17.39 25.30 -8.73
C PRO A 334 18.65 24.44 -8.74
N VAL A 335 18.59 23.33 -9.50
CA VAL A 335 19.80 22.67 -9.98
C VAL A 335 20.60 23.75 -10.69
N THR A 336 21.80 24.04 -10.19
CA THR A 336 22.69 25.09 -10.67
C THR A 336 23.07 24.82 -12.13
N ALA A 337 22.26 25.34 -13.05
CA ALA A 337 22.67 25.57 -14.42
C ALA A 337 23.70 26.70 -14.40
N ALA A 338 24.92 26.39 -14.82
CA ALA A 338 25.92 27.41 -15.07
C ALA A 338 25.41 28.36 -16.16
N HIS A 339 25.06 29.57 -15.71
CA HIS A 339 25.08 30.86 -16.40
C HIS A 339 24.54 30.94 -17.83
N MET A 340 23.36 31.56 -17.96
CA MET A 340 23.18 32.64 -18.93
C MET A 340 22.43 33.80 -18.26
N THR A 341 23.10 34.94 -18.19
CA THR A 341 22.62 36.23 -17.71
C THR A 341 21.51 36.76 -18.64
N VAL A 342 20.39 37.17 -18.05
CA VAL A 342 19.32 37.91 -18.72
C VAL A 342 19.46 39.38 -18.36
N THR A 343 19.80 40.23 -19.33
CA THR A 343 19.46 41.66 -19.25
C THR A 343 18.01 41.83 -19.63
N GLY A 344 17.27 42.52 -18.77
CA GLY A 344 15.82 42.61 -18.81
C GLY A 344 15.28 43.40 -20.00
N GLU A 345 14.22 42.86 -20.59
CA GLU A 345 13.01 43.59 -20.98
C GLU A 345 11.93 42.58 -21.43
N THR A 346 10.71 42.75 -20.91
CA THR A 346 9.45 42.04 -21.24
C THR A 346 9.40 40.52 -21.01
N ALA A 347 8.23 40.06 -20.52
CA ALA A 347 7.96 38.66 -20.18
C ALA A 347 8.42 37.70 -21.29
N PRO A 348 9.15 36.60 -20.98
CA PRO A 348 9.70 35.75 -22.01
C PRO A 348 8.55 35.06 -22.74
N GLN A 349 8.41 35.40 -24.02
CA GLN A 349 7.75 34.52 -24.96
C GLN A 349 8.45 33.16 -24.88
N LEU A 350 7.67 32.12 -24.53
CA LEU A 350 8.07 30.73 -24.68
C LEU A 350 8.70 30.56 -26.06
N SER A 351 9.98 30.19 -26.11
CA SER A 351 10.60 29.81 -27.37
C SER A 351 9.78 28.65 -27.94
N LYS A 352 9.39 28.79 -29.22
CA LYS A 352 8.48 27.88 -29.94
C LYS A 352 9.01 26.44 -30.09
N GLU A 353 10.13 26.08 -29.45
CA GLU A 353 10.88 24.85 -29.78
C GLU A 353 10.78 23.73 -28.74
N ASN A 354 10.22 23.93 -27.54
CA ASN A 354 10.01 22.80 -26.59
C ASN A 354 8.70 22.85 -25.78
N VAL A 355 7.69 23.57 -26.27
CA VAL A 355 6.31 23.37 -25.82
C VAL A 355 5.76 22.19 -26.61
N VAL A 356 5.68 21.01 -25.99
CA VAL A 356 4.80 19.95 -26.52
C VAL A 356 3.39 20.47 -26.36
N THR A 357 2.89 21.06 -27.45
CA THR A 357 1.52 21.54 -27.52
C THR A 357 0.65 20.29 -27.55
N VAL A 358 0.21 19.82 -26.39
CA VAL A 358 -0.79 18.76 -26.31
C VAL A 358 -2.10 19.42 -26.71
N THR A 359 -2.47 19.30 -27.97
CA THR A 359 -3.87 19.48 -28.38
C THR A 359 -4.68 18.46 -27.60
N VAL A 360 -5.28 18.89 -26.49
CA VAL A 360 -6.34 18.13 -25.83
C VAL A 360 -7.45 18.03 -26.88
N ARG A 361 -7.51 16.90 -27.58
CA ARG A 361 -8.76 16.52 -28.27
C ARG A 361 -9.80 16.49 -27.15
N GLY A 362 -10.90 17.24 -27.31
CA GLY A 362 -11.86 17.56 -26.25
C GLY A 362 -12.34 16.36 -25.43
N ALA A 363 -13.08 16.65 -24.36
CA ALA A 363 -13.65 15.62 -23.48
C ALA A 363 -14.23 14.46 -24.29
N ARG A 364 -13.78 13.23 -23.99
CA ARG A 364 -14.28 12.02 -24.64
C ARG A 364 -15.48 11.51 -23.86
N GLU A 365 -16.46 11.00 -24.59
CA GLU A 365 -17.58 10.29 -23.98
C GLU A 365 -17.10 8.95 -23.41
N GLU A 366 -17.59 8.62 -22.22
CA GLU A 366 -17.31 7.35 -21.55
C GLU A 366 -18.53 6.43 -21.68
N GLY A 367 -18.26 5.16 -21.98
CA GLY A 367 -19.24 4.10 -22.19
C GLY A 367 -18.90 2.87 -21.35
N LYS A 368 -19.36 1.70 -21.78
CA LYS A 368 -19.13 0.46 -21.01
C LYS A 368 -17.68 -0.03 -21.19
N PRO A 369 -17.07 -0.71 -20.21
CA PRO A 369 -15.67 -1.11 -20.30
C PRO A 369 -15.31 -2.07 -21.46
N TRP A 370 -16.27 -2.88 -21.92
CA TRP A 370 -16.06 -3.79 -23.06
C TRP A 370 -16.29 -3.11 -24.42
N GLU A 371 -16.66 -1.84 -24.45
CA GLU A 371 -16.77 -1.04 -25.68
C GLU A 371 -15.44 -0.31 -25.92
N SER A 372 -14.61 -0.85 -26.81
CA SER A 372 -13.29 -0.29 -27.12
C SER A 372 -13.33 1.14 -27.67
N THR A 373 -14.44 1.55 -28.28
CA THR A 373 -14.60 2.88 -28.86
C THR A 373 -16.00 3.46 -28.63
N VAL A 374 -16.06 4.78 -28.43
CA VAL A 374 -17.28 5.59 -28.50
C VAL A 374 -17.09 6.60 -29.64
N ASN A 375 -18.06 6.68 -30.55
CA ASN A 375 -18.01 7.55 -31.75
C ASN A 375 -16.73 7.36 -32.59
N GLY A 376 -16.22 6.12 -32.68
CA GLY A 376 -15.02 5.79 -33.44
C GLY A 376 -13.69 6.23 -32.81
N ALA A 377 -13.72 6.78 -31.59
CA ALA A 377 -12.54 7.13 -30.82
C ALA A 377 -12.35 6.15 -29.65
N LEU A 378 -11.09 5.84 -29.32
CA LEU A 378 -10.76 5.06 -28.11
C LEU A 378 -11.43 5.69 -26.88
N GLN A 379 -12.22 4.89 -26.17
CA GLN A 379 -12.85 5.28 -24.91
C GLN A 379 -11.90 4.99 -23.75
N TYR A 380 -11.68 5.94 -22.83
CA TYR A 380 -10.64 5.76 -21.82
C TYR A 380 -10.99 4.74 -20.72
N ASN A 381 -12.28 4.52 -20.45
CA ASN A 381 -12.78 3.48 -19.55
C ASN A 381 -12.78 2.05 -20.16
N SER A 382 -12.31 1.87 -21.42
CA SER A 382 -12.35 0.56 -22.09
C SER A 382 -11.18 -0.36 -21.76
N TYR A 383 -11.36 -1.69 -21.87
CA TYR A 383 -10.27 -2.67 -21.79
C TYR A 383 -9.17 -2.41 -22.82
N ALA A 384 -9.54 -1.98 -24.04
CA ALA A 384 -8.58 -1.57 -25.06
C ALA A 384 -7.73 -0.34 -24.63
N SER A 385 -8.34 0.61 -23.91
CA SER A 385 -7.62 1.75 -23.34
C SER A 385 -6.66 1.30 -22.23
N GLN A 386 -7.10 0.44 -21.32
CA GLN A 386 -6.22 -0.15 -20.29
C GLN A 386 -5.03 -0.87 -20.94
N ALA A 387 -5.28 -1.62 -22.02
CA ALA A 387 -4.25 -2.34 -22.74
C ALA A 387 -3.19 -1.42 -23.36
N THR A 388 -3.64 -0.42 -24.11
CA THR A 388 -2.78 0.51 -24.84
C THR A 388 -2.08 1.52 -23.91
N LEU A 389 -2.75 2.00 -22.86
CA LEU A 389 -2.16 2.83 -21.81
C LEU A 389 -1.12 2.04 -21.00
N GLY A 390 -1.38 0.76 -20.74
CA GLY A 390 -0.43 -0.14 -20.08
C GLY A 390 0.89 -0.25 -20.86
N ILE A 391 0.82 -0.38 -22.19
CA ILE A 391 2.02 -0.40 -23.05
C ILE A 391 2.77 0.93 -23.01
N ALA A 392 2.07 2.06 -23.05
CA ALA A 392 2.69 3.39 -22.96
C ALA A 392 3.42 3.60 -21.64
N THR A 393 2.76 3.22 -20.54
CA THR A 393 3.32 3.34 -19.18
C THR A 393 4.49 2.40 -18.99
N PHE A 394 4.39 1.15 -19.46
CA PHE A 394 5.48 0.18 -19.41
C PHE A 394 6.69 0.64 -20.22
N ALA A 395 6.48 1.17 -21.42
CA ALA A 395 7.56 1.74 -22.24
C ALA A 395 8.29 2.88 -21.52
N ALA A 396 7.56 3.80 -20.89
CA ALA A 396 8.17 4.87 -20.09
C ALA A 396 9.01 4.34 -18.92
N LYS A 397 8.51 3.31 -18.21
CA LYS A 397 9.25 2.63 -17.14
C LYS A 397 10.52 1.96 -17.67
N CYS A 398 10.42 1.26 -18.80
CA CYS A 398 11.55 0.57 -19.44
C CYS A 398 12.63 1.56 -19.91
N LEU A 399 12.25 2.69 -20.51
CA LEU A 399 13.17 3.76 -20.88
C LEU A 399 13.91 4.30 -19.65
N LYS A 400 13.17 4.63 -18.58
CA LYS A 400 13.74 5.15 -17.33
C LYS A 400 14.71 4.15 -16.69
N ALA A 401 14.33 2.88 -16.61
CA ALA A 401 15.15 1.83 -16.00
C ALA A 401 16.48 1.59 -16.74
N ASN A 402 16.53 1.88 -18.04
CA ASN A 402 17.71 1.69 -18.88
C ASN A 402 18.44 3.00 -19.21
N GLY A 403 18.17 4.09 -18.46
CA GLY A 403 18.86 5.37 -18.63
C GLY A 403 18.54 6.10 -19.95
N MET A 404 17.46 5.74 -20.63
CA MET A 404 17.05 6.34 -21.91
C MET A 404 16.20 7.60 -21.68
N PRO A 405 16.23 8.58 -22.61
CA PRO A 405 15.37 9.75 -22.53
C PRO A 405 13.90 9.37 -22.50
N VAL A 406 13.14 9.93 -21.55
CA VAL A 406 11.68 9.74 -21.44
C VAL A 406 10.98 10.94 -22.04
N SER A 407 10.68 10.88 -23.33
CA SER A 407 10.01 11.93 -24.11
C SER A 407 8.77 11.35 -24.80
N PRO A 408 7.81 12.20 -25.26
CA PRO A 408 6.65 11.71 -26.00
C PRO A 408 7.02 10.89 -27.24
N ASP A 409 8.16 11.20 -27.88
CA ASP A 409 8.63 10.48 -29.05
C ASP A 409 9.25 9.13 -28.68
N THR A 410 10.14 9.07 -27.67
CA THR A 410 10.74 7.80 -27.26
C THR A 410 9.72 6.84 -26.66
N ILE A 411 8.76 7.35 -25.90
CA ILE A 411 7.61 6.57 -25.41
C ILE A 411 6.85 6.00 -26.60
N ARG A 412 6.46 6.83 -27.57
CA ARG A 412 5.71 6.39 -28.76
C ARG A 412 6.45 5.30 -29.54
N GLN A 413 7.76 5.48 -29.77
CA GLN A 413 8.57 4.54 -30.54
C GLN A 413 8.63 3.18 -29.84
N LEU A 414 9.01 3.14 -28.55
CA LEU A 414 9.12 1.88 -27.81
C LEU A 414 7.75 1.22 -27.62
N SER A 415 6.70 1.99 -27.30
CA SER A 415 5.33 1.49 -27.27
C SER A 415 4.90 0.86 -28.58
N GLY A 416 5.28 1.46 -29.72
CA GLY A 416 4.98 0.91 -31.04
C GLY A 416 5.65 -0.44 -31.30
N VAL A 417 6.91 -0.60 -30.87
CA VAL A 417 7.61 -1.90 -30.98
C VAL A 417 6.91 -2.94 -30.12
N ILE A 418 6.67 -2.65 -28.84
CA ILE A 418 6.03 -3.57 -27.90
C ILE A 418 4.61 -3.94 -28.37
N ALA A 419 3.84 -2.96 -28.84
CA ALA A 419 2.49 -3.19 -29.36
C ALA A 419 2.50 -4.11 -30.58
N ARG A 420 3.46 -3.96 -31.50
CA ARG A 420 3.63 -4.88 -32.63
C ARG A 420 3.95 -6.30 -32.18
N THR A 421 4.80 -6.46 -31.16
CA THR A 421 5.13 -7.78 -30.59
C THR A 421 3.90 -8.44 -29.99
N VAL A 422 3.13 -7.71 -29.17
CA VAL A 422 1.89 -8.20 -28.55
C VAL A 422 0.89 -8.61 -29.62
N LEU A 423 0.63 -7.76 -30.62
CA LEU A 423 -0.32 -8.06 -31.68
C LEU A 423 0.15 -9.21 -32.59
N SER A 424 1.45 -9.37 -32.83
CA SER A 424 1.94 -10.51 -33.62
C SER A 424 1.66 -11.83 -32.91
N VAL A 425 1.82 -11.88 -31.59
CA VAL A 425 1.47 -13.06 -30.79
C VAL A 425 -0.04 -13.26 -30.78
N GLN A 426 -0.83 -12.19 -30.56
CA GLN A 426 -2.29 -12.27 -30.50
C GLN A 426 -2.87 -12.85 -31.78
N VAL A 427 -2.50 -12.30 -32.93
CA VAL A 427 -2.93 -12.78 -34.25
C VAL A 427 -2.66 -14.29 -34.41
N THR A 428 -1.52 -14.77 -33.90
CA THR A 428 -1.18 -16.19 -33.95
C THR A 428 -2.08 -17.06 -33.06
N VAL A 429 -2.39 -16.62 -31.84
CA VAL A 429 -3.11 -17.46 -30.86
C VAL A 429 -4.63 -17.29 -30.87
N THR A 430 -5.15 -16.19 -31.43
CA THR A 430 -6.59 -15.90 -31.49
C THR A 430 -7.18 -16.00 -32.91
N ASN A 431 -6.51 -16.73 -33.80
CA ASN A 431 -6.95 -16.91 -35.19
C ASN A 431 -7.18 -15.57 -35.92
N GLY A 432 -6.23 -14.63 -35.75
CA GLY A 432 -6.20 -13.38 -36.50
C GLY A 432 -6.73 -12.14 -35.79
N SER A 433 -7.23 -12.25 -34.54
CA SER A 433 -7.74 -11.06 -33.85
C SER A 433 -6.64 -10.06 -33.51
N ARG A 434 -7.01 -8.77 -33.57
CA ARG A 434 -6.18 -7.62 -33.21
C ARG A 434 -6.89 -6.72 -32.20
N ASP A 435 -7.96 -7.22 -31.59
CA ASP A 435 -8.75 -6.43 -30.64
C ASP A 435 -8.02 -6.34 -29.29
N TRP A 436 -7.69 -5.11 -28.91
CA TRP A 436 -7.02 -4.80 -27.64
C TRP A 436 -7.89 -5.07 -26.41
N GLY A 437 -9.21 -5.16 -26.58
CA GLY A 437 -10.16 -5.43 -25.49
C GLY A 437 -10.35 -6.91 -25.16
N GLU A 438 -9.77 -7.84 -25.94
CA GLU A 438 -9.87 -9.27 -25.69
C GLU A 438 -9.03 -9.70 -24.48
N GLY A 439 -9.56 -10.62 -23.66
CA GLY A 439 -8.84 -11.17 -22.50
C GLY A 439 -7.51 -11.84 -22.85
N ALA A 440 -7.37 -12.38 -24.06
CA ALA A 440 -6.11 -12.93 -24.56
C ALA A 440 -4.99 -11.87 -24.61
N ASN A 441 -5.33 -10.62 -24.96
CA ASN A 441 -4.37 -9.52 -25.02
C ASN A 441 -3.71 -9.27 -23.66
N SER A 442 -4.49 -9.28 -22.58
CA SER A 442 -3.95 -9.08 -21.22
C SER A 442 -2.94 -10.16 -20.83
N ARG A 443 -3.22 -11.44 -21.15
CA ARG A 443 -2.29 -12.56 -20.87
C ARG A 443 -1.01 -12.47 -21.71
N ILE A 444 -1.13 -12.08 -22.97
CA ILE A 444 0.01 -11.85 -23.87
C ILE A 444 0.89 -10.71 -23.35
N ARG A 445 0.29 -9.57 -22.96
CA ARG A 445 1.03 -8.44 -22.40
C ARG A 445 1.78 -8.81 -21.13
N ALA A 446 1.14 -9.54 -20.21
CA ALA A 446 1.78 -10.00 -18.98
C ALA A 446 3.04 -10.84 -19.27
N ALA A 447 2.95 -11.81 -20.18
CA ALA A 447 4.09 -12.65 -20.57
C ALA A 447 5.19 -11.86 -21.31
N VAL A 448 4.82 -10.88 -22.15
CA VAL A 448 5.79 -9.97 -22.79
C VAL A 448 6.52 -9.11 -21.75
N TYR A 449 5.79 -8.54 -20.79
CA TYR A 449 6.38 -7.67 -19.76
C TYR A 449 7.32 -8.46 -18.85
N SER A 450 6.88 -9.62 -18.35
CA SER A 450 7.70 -10.52 -17.53
C SER A 450 8.98 -10.93 -18.25
N TYR A 451 8.93 -11.29 -19.54
CA TYR A 451 10.16 -11.65 -20.27
C TYR A 451 11.16 -10.48 -20.36
N ILE A 452 10.66 -9.26 -20.54
CA ILE A 452 11.49 -8.06 -20.62
C ILE A 452 12.10 -7.70 -19.26
N THR A 453 11.34 -7.82 -18.17
CA THR A 453 11.77 -7.32 -16.84
C THR A 453 12.37 -8.38 -15.92
N GLU A 454 11.88 -9.61 -15.96
CA GLU A 454 12.20 -10.68 -15.00
C GLU A 454 13.19 -11.68 -15.59
N VAL A 455 13.04 -12.01 -16.87
CA VAL A 455 13.96 -12.90 -17.60
C VAL A 455 15.13 -12.13 -18.24
N GLY A 456 15.09 -10.80 -18.19
CA GLY A 456 16.21 -9.94 -18.61
C GLY A 456 16.35 -9.72 -20.11
N ALA A 457 15.27 -9.88 -20.89
CA ALA A 457 15.27 -9.57 -22.33
C ALA A 457 15.23 -8.05 -22.60
N VAL A 458 16.27 -7.34 -22.16
CA VAL A 458 16.40 -5.88 -22.28
C VAL A 458 16.31 -5.46 -23.77
N PRO A 459 15.52 -4.42 -24.12
CA PRO A 459 15.49 -3.89 -25.48
C PRO A 459 16.90 -3.43 -25.92
N PRO A 460 17.30 -3.69 -27.18
CA PRO A 460 18.66 -3.43 -27.65
C PRO A 460 18.83 -1.94 -27.99
N PHE A 461 18.74 -1.07 -26.98
CA PHE A 461 18.89 0.38 -27.13
C PHE A 461 20.25 0.71 -27.77
N GLY A 462 20.24 1.65 -28.72
CA GLY A 462 21.43 2.05 -29.48
C GLY A 462 21.91 1.05 -30.54
N GLN A 463 21.25 -0.10 -30.71
CA GLN A 463 21.61 -1.10 -31.72
C GLN A 463 20.82 -0.92 -33.03
N SER A 464 21.22 -1.66 -34.06
CA SER A 464 20.64 -1.59 -35.41
C SER A 464 19.20 -2.13 -35.49
N PRO A 465 18.41 -1.77 -36.53
CA PRO A 465 17.06 -2.31 -36.75
C PRO A 465 16.99 -3.84 -36.82
N GLU A 466 18.05 -4.50 -37.27
CA GLU A 466 18.17 -5.97 -37.31
C GLU A 466 18.22 -6.55 -35.90
N HIS A 467 18.92 -5.90 -34.97
CA HIS A 467 18.95 -6.30 -33.56
C HIS A 467 17.58 -6.12 -32.90
N TRP A 468 16.87 -5.03 -33.23
CA TRP A 468 15.49 -4.81 -32.77
C TRP A 468 14.52 -5.85 -33.33
N SER A 469 14.66 -6.22 -34.59
CA SER A 469 13.86 -7.27 -35.23
C SER A 469 14.13 -8.64 -34.62
N ALA A 470 15.41 -8.97 -34.38
CA ALA A 470 15.79 -10.20 -33.70
C ALA A 470 15.28 -10.24 -32.25
N TRP A 471 15.38 -9.14 -31.52
CA TRP A 471 14.83 -9.02 -30.17
C TRP A 471 13.31 -9.22 -30.16
N GLN A 472 12.58 -8.54 -31.05
CA GLN A 472 11.13 -8.67 -31.17
C GLN A 472 10.71 -10.12 -31.46
N SER A 473 11.40 -10.79 -32.38
CA SER A 473 11.16 -12.21 -32.69
C SER A 473 11.43 -13.11 -31.48
N ARG A 474 12.50 -12.87 -30.72
CA ARG A 474 12.77 -13.64 -29.49
C ARG A 474 11.68 -13.46 -28.45
N VAL A 475 11.26 -12.22 -28.19
CA VAL A 475 10.18 -11.91 -27.25
C VAL A 475 8.88 -12.61 -27.69
N ALA A 476 8.51 -12.47 -28.96
CA ALA A 476 7.30 -13.11 -29.49
C ALA A 476 7.36 -14.65 -29.38
N ASN A 477 8.47 -15.27 -29.75
CA ASN A 477 8.64 -16.71 -29.68
C ASN A 477 8.61 -17.23 -28.24
N TYR A 478 9.24 -16.52 -27.31
CA TYR A 478 9.15 -16.84 -25.89
C TYR A 478 7.72 -16.77 -25.38
N THR A 479 7.02 -15.67 -25.69
CA THR A 479 5.60 -15.52 -25.29
C THR A 479 4.73 -16.62 -25.89
N LEU A 480 4.93 -16.98 -27.16
CA LEU A 480 4.23 -18.11 -27.79
C LEU A 480 4.53 -19.44 -27.10
N ALA A 481 5.79 -19.67 -26.70
CA ALA A 481 6.18 -20.86 -25.95
C ALA A 481 5.45 -20.94 -24.60
N VAL A 482 5.43 -19.83 -23.83
CA VAL A 482 4.71 -19.75 -22.56
C VAL A 482 3.22 -20.04 -22.73
N LEU A 483 2.58 -19.48 -23.77
CA LEU A 483 1.16 -19.70 -24.04
C LEU A 483 0.88 -21.15 -24.46
N ARG A 484 1.74 -21.76 -25.29
CA ARG A 484 1.64 -23.18 -25.65
C ARG A 484 1.81 -24.09 -24.44
N THR A 485 2.78 -23.83 -23.59
CA THR A 485 2.98 -24.59 -22.35
C THR A 485 1.76 -24.47 -21.44
N SER A 486 1.14 -23.28 -21.36
CA SER A 486 -0.12 -23.11 -20.63
C SER A 486 -1.25 -23.98 -21.20
N GLU A 487 -1.33 -24.12 -22.52
CA GLU A 487 -2.30 -25.01 -23.18
C GLU A 487 -2.00 -26.49 -22.94
N GLU A 488 -0.73 -26.89 -23.00
CA GLU A 488 -0.28 -28.26 -22.71
C GLU A 488 -0.56 -28.65 -21.25
N ILE A 489 -0.34 -27.74 -20.30
CA ILE A 489 -0.70 -27.92 -18.88
C ILE A 489 -2.21 -28.13 -18.75
N PHE A 490 -3.01 -27.25 -19.37
CA PHE A 490 -4.46 -27.33 -19.29
C PHE A 490 -5.02 -28.64 -19.90
N ASN A 491 -4.46 -29.07 -21.03
CA ASN A 491 -4.85 -30.30 -21.70
C ASN A 491 -4.25 -31.57 -21.08
N GLY A 492 -3.35 -31.43 -20.11
CA GLY A 492 -2.63 -32.56 -19.50
C GLY A 492 -1.68 -33.28 -20.47
N THR A 493 -1.21 -32.61 -21.52
CA THR A 493 -0.34 -33.20 -22.57
C THR A 493 1.14 -32.91 -22.33
N ILE A 494 1.49 -32.27 -21.21
CA ILE A 494 2.88 -31.94 -20.89
C ILE A 494 3.64 -33.21 -20.44
N ASP A 495 4.57 -33.67 -21.28
CA ASP A 495 5.50 -34.75 -20.95
C ASP A 495 6.85 -34.14 -20.52
N ALA A 496 6.90 -33.61 -19.30
CA ALA A 496 8.09 -32.94 -18.76
C ALA A 496 8.86 -33.89 -17.83
N GLY A 497 9.90 -34.53 -18.36
CA GLY A 497 10.88 -35.24 -17.53
C GLY A 497 11.83 -34.27 -16.80
N ILE A 498 12.15 -34.54 -15.53
CA ILE A 498 13.09 -33.75 -14.70
C ILE A 498 14.52 -33.70 -15.31
N GLY A 499 14.85 -34.63 -16.22
CA GLY A 499 16.17 -34.78 -16.84
C GLY A 499 16.69 -33.57 -17.63
N ALA A 500 15.80 -32.75 -18.20
CA ALA A 500 16.20 -31.52 -18.89
C ALA A 500 16.66 -30.43 -17.90
N LEU A 501 16.16 -30.43 -16.66
CA LEU A 501 16.54 -29.48 -15.62
C LEU A 501 17.82 -29.90 -14.88
N THR A 502 18.10 -31.20 -14.79
CA THR A 502 19.31 -31.72 -14.13
C THR A 502 20.57 -31.64 -14.98
N SER A 503 20.44 -31.33 -16.28
CA SER A 503 21.54 -31.17 -17.22
C SER A 503 21.92 -29.71 -17.48
N VAL A 504 21.22 -28.74 -16.86
CA VAL A 504 21.54 -27.32 -16.95
C VAL A 504 22.72 -27.00 -16.00
N PRO A 505 23.88 -26.54 -16.51
CA PRO A 505 24.99 -26.15 -15.66
C PRO A 505 24.59 -24.98 -14.76
N LEU A 506 24.88 -25.09 -13.46
CA LEU A 506 24.80 -23.96 -12.52
C LEU A 506 25.97 -22.99 -12.79
N GLU A 507 25.94 -22.27 -13.91
CA GLU A 507 26.79 -21.09 -14.05
C GLU A 507 26.21 -19.98 -13.16
N ARG A 508 27.04 -19.49 -12.23
CA ARG A 508 26.70 -18.44 -11.28
C ARG A 508 26.20 -17.20 -12.04
N VAL A 509 24.92 -16.88 -11.88
CA VAL A 509 24.36 -15.58 -12.24
C VAL A 509 25.07 -14.56 -11.36
N ALA A 510 25.94 -13.75 -11.97
CA ALA A 510 26.66 -12.64 -11.35
C ALA A 510 25.83 -11.36 -11.38
#